data_AF-A0A3A5VIU4-F1
#
_entry.id   AF-A0A3A5VIU4-F1
#
_cell.length_a   1.000
_cell.length_b   1.000
_cell.length_c   1.000
_cell.angle_alpha   90.00
_cell.angle_beta   90.00
_cell.angle_gamma   90.00
#
_symmetry.space_group_name_H-M   'P 1'
#
loop_
_entity.id
_entity.type
_entity.pdbx_description
1 polymer ?
#
loop_
_entity_poly.entity_id
_entity_poly.type
_entity_poly.pdbx_seq_one_letter_code
_entity_poly.pdbx_strand_id
1 'polypeptide(L)'
;TAVPLLLILIILLQGMSGPSFNIGTLCLNTLIILIVIMVCMRNAKRWFQIINRPAFNLLRAMNFEAATGYTVMTEDIRTSVLYMYIMQRKPTSWQERMLKIIDKGTPLPKNWRLRLPDFESHLNDDGVVEIEEGPLLQAYEEE
;
A
#
# COMPACT_ATOMS: atom_id res chain seq x y z
N THR A 1 3.69 16.27 6.16
CA THR A 1 4.97 16.84 5.65
C THR A 1 4.81 18.19 4.96
N ALA A 2 3.64 18.55 4.41
CA ALA A 2 3.47 19.84 3.71
C ALA A 2 3.29 21.08 4.62
N VAL A 3 2.76 20.90 5.84
CA VAL A 3 2.48 21.98 6.80
C VAL A 3 3.69 22.88 7.10
N PRO A 4 4.87 22.35 7.48
CA PRO A 4 6.04 23.19 7.74
C PRO A 4 6.57 23.89 6.47
N LEU A 5 6.47 23.22 5.31
CA LEU A 5 6.85 23.79 4.01
C LEU A 5 5.98 24.98 3.61
N LEU A 6 4.67 24.88 3.86
CA LEU A 6 3.72 25.97 3.63
C LEU A 6 3.96 27.15 4.56
N LEU A 7 4.27 26.89 5.82
CA LEU A 7 4.56 27.93 6.80
C LEU A 7 5.82 28.72 6.40
N ILE A 8 6.88 28.03 5.97
CA ILE A 8 8.10 28.68 5.44
C ILE A 8 7.77 29.51 4.19
N LEU A 9 6.99 28.97 3.26
CA LEU A 9 6.59 29.65 2.03
C LEU A 9 5.78 30.91 2.33
N ILE A 10 4.83 30.85 3.27
CA ILE A 10 4.02 32.00 3.70
C ILE A 10 4.90 33.08 4.34
N ILE A 11 5.85 32.71 5.22
CA ILE A 11 6.79 33.66 5.83
C ILE A 11 7.67 34.34 4.78
N LEU A 12 8.16 33.60 3.79
CA LEU A 12 8.96 34.14 2.67
C LEU A 12 8.15 35.11 1.80
N LEU A 13 6.89 34.77 1.51
CA LEU A 13 5.98 35.62 0.73
C LEU A 13 5.56 36.88 1.50
N GLN A 14 5.45 36.79 2.83
CA GLN A 14 5.24 37.95 3.71
C GLN A 14 6.47 38.85 3.75
N GLY A 15 7.67 38.29 3.79
CA GLY A 15 8.92 39.07 3.74
C GLY A 15 9.16 39.80 2.41
N MET A 16 8.59 39.30 1.31
CA MET A 16 8.63 39.95 -0.01
C MET A 16 7.52 40.99 -0.23
N SER A 17 6.48 41.01 0.61
CA SER A 17 5.37 41.94 0.48
C SER A 17 5.76 43.27 1.12
N GLY A 18 6.08 44.28 0.31
CA GLY A 18 6.39 45.64 0.79
C GLY A 18 5.23 46.30 1.57
N PRO A 19 5.45 47.47 2.20
CA PRO A 19 4.50 48.11 3.11
C PRO A 19 3.19 48.60 2.47
N SER A 20 3.05 48.48 1.16
CA SER A 20 1.86 48.93 0.40
C SER A 20 1.00 47.74 0.00
N PHE A 21 -0.29 47.81 0.35
CA PHE A 21 -1.28 46.79 -0.01
C PHE A 21 -1.55 46.78 -1.52
N ASN A 22 -0.82 45.96 -2.25
CA ASN A 22 -1.03 45.72 -3.69
C ASN A 22 -1.85 44.44 -3.90
N ILE A 23 -3.02 44.55 -4.53
CA ILE A 23 -3.90 43.41 -4.81
C ILE A 23 -3.22 42.40 -5.76
N GLY A 24 -2.35 42.87 -6.68
CA GLY A 24 -1.61 42.03 -7.60
C GLY A 24 -0.59 41.09 -6.93
N THR A 25 0.08 41.56 -5.86
CA THR A 25 1.06 40.73 -5.14
C THR A 25 0.36 39.65 -4.31
N LEU A 26 -0.82 39.95 -3.74
CA LEU A 26 -1.65 38.95 -3.06
C LEU A 26 -2.13 37.85 -4.01
N CYS A 27 -2.62 38.22 -5.19
CA CYS A 27 -3.07 37.25 -6.19
C CYS A 27 -1.93 36.33 -6.65
N LEU A 28 -0.75 36.89 -6.97
CA LEU A 28 0.40 36.08 -7.35
C LEU A 28 0.89 35.15 -6.23
N ASN A 29 0.93 35.64 -4.99
CA ASN A 29 1.36 34.82 -3.85
C ASN A 29 0.43 33.63 -3.62
N THR A 30 -0.90 33.84 -3.69
CA THR A 30 -1.88 32.74 -3.55
C THR A 30 -1.79 31.74 -4.70
N LEU A 31 -1.56 32.21 -5.92
CA LEU A 31 -1.37 31.36 -7.10
C LEU A 31 -0.10 30.50 -6.99
N ILE A 32 1.01 31.08 -6.51
CA ILE A 32 2.26 30.34 -6.25
C ILE A 32 2.03 29.25 -5.19
N ILE A 33 1.37 29.58 -4.08
CA ILE A 33 1.05 28.61 -3.02
C ILE A 33 0.21 27.46 -3.59
N LEU A 34 -0.80 27.75 -4.41
CA LEU A 34 -1.67 26.76 -5.02
C LEU A 34 -0.90 25.80 -5.95
N ILE A 35 0.00 26.33 -6.78
CA ILE A 35 0.85 25.52 -7.66
C ILE A 35 1.75 24.59 -6.84
N VAL A 36 2.39 25.11 -5.78
CA VAL A 36 3.26 24.30 -4.91
C VAL A 36 2.47 23.18 -4.24
N ILE A 37 1.28 23.47 -3.70
CA ILE A 37 0.43 22.45 -3.07
C ILE A 37 0.02 21.37 -4.07
N MET A 38 -0.39 21.76 -5.28
CA MET A 38 -0.79 20.82 -6.33
C MET A 38 0.37 19.88 -6.70
N VAL A 39 1.58 20.43 -6.88
CA VAL A 39 2.78 19.63 -7.19
C VAL A 39 3.14 18.70 -6.04
N CYS A 40 3.12 19.19 -4.80
CA CYS A 40 3.40 18.37 -3.61
C CYS A 40 2.40 17.22 -3.47
N MET A 41 1.09 17.46 -3.62
CA MET A 41 0.07 16.41 -3.51
C MET A 41 0.19 15.37 -4.61
N ARG A 42 0.42 15.81 -5.85
CA ARG A 42 0.62 14.91 -7.01
C ARG A 42 1.80 13.97 -6.79
N ASN A 43 2.87 14.48 -6.19
CA ASN A 43 4.10 13.73 -5.97
C ASN A 43 4.13 12.95 -4.64
N ALA A 44 3.30 13.31 -3.66
CA ALA A 44 3.30 12.70 -2.33
C ALA A 44 3.20 11.17 -2.37
N LYS A 45 2.30 10.62 -3.21
CA LYS A 45 2.15 9.16 -3.37
C LYS A 45 3.43 8.51 -3.90
N ARG A 46 4.07 9.12 -4.90
CA ARG A 46 5.30 8.61 -5.52
C ARG A 46 6.45 8.63 -4.51
N TRP A 47 6.59 9.71 -3.76
CA TRP A 47 7.66 9.87 -2.77
C TRP A 47 7.48 8.90 -1.60
N PHE A 48 6.25 8.77 -1.10
CA PHE A 48 5.92 7.80 -0.05
C PHE A 48 6.25 6.37 -0.47
N GLN A 49 5.90 5.99 -1.72
CA GLN A 49 6.25 4.67 -2.24
C GLN A 49 7.76 4.48 -2.36
N ILE A 50 8.51 5.49 -2.84
CA ILE A 50 9.97 5.41 -2.99
C ILE A 50 10.66 5.22 -1.64
N ILE A 51 10.29 6.03 -0.64
CA ILE A 51 10.91 5.99 0.70
C ILE A 51 10.63 4.65 1.39
N ASN A 52 9.40 4.13 1.26
CA ASN A 52 8.98 2.90 1.91
C ASN A 52 9.16 1.64 1.05
N ARG A 53 9.81 1.71 -0.11
CA ARG A 53 10.10 0.54 -0.96
C ARG A 53 10.65 -0.67 -0.19
N PRO A 54 11.66 -0.54 0.71
CA PRO A 54 12.19 -1.71 1.41
C PRO A 54 11.14 -2.39 2.30
N ALA A 55 10.33 -1.59 3.03
CA ALA A 55 9.26 -2.12 3.86
C ALA A 55 8.15 -2.80 3.03
N PHE A 56 7.78 -2.23 1.88
CA PHE A 56 6.80 -2.83 0.98
C PHE A 56 7.31 -4.12 0.34
N ASN A 57 8.58 -4.16 -0.06
CA ASN A 57 9.20 -5.36 -0.61
C ASN A 57 9.28 -6.47 0.44
N LEU A 58 9.65 -6.13 1.68
CA LEU A 58 9.68 -7.06 2.79
C LEU A 58 8.30 -7.60 3.13
N LEU A 59 7.29 -6.74 3.20
CA LEU A 59 5.91 -7.14 3.45
C LEU A 59 5.37 -8.04 2.33
N ARG A 60 5.73 -7.76 1.07
CA ARG A 60 5.38 -8.62 -0.06
C ARG A 60 6.05 -9.99 0.03
N ALA A 61 7.34 -10.04 0.36
CA ALA A 61 8.07 -11.29 0.54
C ALA A 61 7.45 -12.12 1.69
N MET A 62 7.17 -11.46 2.82
CA MET A 62 6.52 -12.08 3.98
C MET A 62 5.13 -12.65 3.64
N ASN A 63 4.31 -11.91 2.89
CA ASN A 63 3.00 -12.41 2.43
C ASN A 63 3.16 -13.59 1.46
N PHE A 64 4.19 -13.57 0.62
CA PHE A 64 4.49 -14.66 -0.30
C PHE A 64 4.87 -15.94 0.45
N GLU A 65 5.74 -15.85 1.46
CA GLU A 65 6.07 -17.00 2.31
C GLU A 65 4.84 -17.52 3.04
N ALA A 66 4.00 -16.62 3.57
CA ALA A 66 2.78 -17.01 4.29
C ALA A 66 1.78 -17.73 3.39
N ALA A 67 1.62 -17.27 2.14
CA ALA A 67 0.67 -17.85 1.19
C ALA A 67 1.16 -19.19 0.62
N THR A 68 2.44 -19.28 0.27
CA THR A 68 2.99 -20.45 -0.45
C THR A 68 3.59 -21.50 0.47
N GLY A 69 3.99 -21.14 1.69
CA GLY A 69 4.70 -22.02 2.61
C GLY A 69 6.15 -22.30 2.20
N TYR A 70 6.70 -21.59 1.21
CA TYR A 70 8.12 -21.65 0.85
C TYR A 70 8.89 -20.50 1.49
N THR A 71 10.15 -20.75 1.82
CA THR A 71 11.09 -19.74 2.31
C THR A 71 11.85 -19.13 1.13
N VAL A 72 11.91 -17.80 1.11
CA VAL A 72 12.60 -16.97 0.11
C VAL A 72 13.58 -16.02 0.78
N MET A 73 13.30 -15.62 2.02
CA MET A 73 14.08 -14.65 2.75
C MET A 73 15.23 -15.30 3.54
N THR A 74 16.39 -14.66 3.52
CA THR A 74 17.59 -15.08 4.26
C THR A 74 17.48 -14.75 5.75
N GLU A 75 18.25 -15.46 6.57
CA GLU A 75 18.28 -15.29 8.03
C GLU A 75 18.66 -13.86 8.48
N ASP A 76 19.56 -13.20 7.75
CA ASP A 76 19.98 -11.83 8.05
C ASP A 76 18.81 -10.83 7.98
N ILE A 77 17.89 -11.01 7.03
CA ILE A 77 16.72 -10.14 6.89
C ILE A 77 15.68 -10.47 7.96
N ARG A 78 15.59 -11.73 8.40
CA ARG A 78 14.67 -12.15 9.48
C ARG A 78 15.07 -11.60 10.85
N THR A 79 16.37 -11.48 11.11
CA THR A 79 16.87 -10.87 12.36
C THR A 79 16.87 -9.34 12.33
N SER A 80 16.53 -8.73 11.18
CA SER A 80 16.45 -7.27 11.07
C SER A 80 15.35 -6.67 11.95
N VAL A 81 15.62 -5.46 12.47
CA VAL A 81 14.67 -4.69 13.29
C VAL A 81 13.34 -4.47 12.57
N LEU A 82 13.40 -4.20 11.27
CA LEU A 82 12.21 -3.95 10.45
C LEU A 82 11.33 -5.20 10.35
N TYR A 83 11.91 -6.37 10.14
CA TYR A 83 11.17 -7.62 10.09
C TYR A 83 10.50 -7.92 11.43
N MET A 84 11.25 -7.82 12.52
CA MET A 84 10.74 -8.04 13.87
C MET A 84 9.56 -7.11 14.19
N TYR A 85 9.70 -5.83 13.85
CA TYR A 85 8.64 -4.84 14.05
C TYR A 85 7.37 -5.12 13.25
N ILE A 86 7.51 -5.56 12.00
CA ILE A 86 6.35 -5.92 11.15
C ILE A 86 5.70 -7.21 11.66
N MET A 87 6.49 -8.22 12.02
CA MET A 87 6.04 -9.50 12.56
C MET A 87 5.18 -9.31 13.83
N GLN A 88 5.65 -8.50 14.78
CA GLN A 88 4.94 -8.23 16.04
C GLN A 88 3.56 -7.58 15.85
N ARG A 89 3.33 -6.91 14.72
CA ARG A 89 2.04 -6.26 14.39
C ARG A 89 1.04 -7.18 13.71
N LYS A 90 1.43 -8.40 13.33
CA LYS A 90 0.55 -9.40 12.71
C LYS A 90 -0.24 -10.16 13.79
N PRO A 91 -1.41 -10.72 13.46
CA PRO A 91 -2.16 -11.56 14.40
C PRO A 91 -1.37 -12.80 14.80
N THR A 92 -1.61 -13.31 16.00
CA THR A 92 -0.88 -14.45 16.60
C THR A 92 -0.91 -15.70 15.72
N SER A 93 -2.09 -16.03 15.17
CA SER A 93 -2.25 -17.17 14.24
C SER A 93 -1.34 -17.07 13.01
N TRP A 94 -1.14 -15.85 12.51
CA TRP A 94 -0.26 -15.60 11.37
C TRP A 94 1.21 -15.74 11.79
N GLN A 95 1.58 -15.26 12.98
CA GLN A 95 2.94 -15.39 13.53
C GLN A 95 3.31 -16.86 13.74
N GLU A 96 2.46 -17.64 14.40
CA GLU A 96 2.69 -19.07 14.65
C GLU A 96 2.85 -19.86 13.34
N ARG A 97 1.99 -19.58 12.35
CA ARG A 97 2.12 -20.18 11.02
C ARG A 97 3.46 -19.81 10.38
N MET A 98 3.85 -18.54 10.46
CA MET A 98 5.10 -18.09 9.88
C MET A 98 6.31 -18.77 10.53
N LEU A 99 6.32 -18.91 11.86
CA LEU A 99 7.34 -19.66 12.58
C LEU A 99 7.42 -21.12 12.09
N LYS A 100 6.28 -21.81 11.94
CA LYS A 100 6.25 -23.17 11.39
C LYS A 100 6.79 -23.26 9.97
N ILE A 101 6.55 -22.25 9.12
CA ILE A 101 7.09 -22.19 7.75
C ILE A 101 8.61 -21.99 7.78
N ILE A 102 9.09 -21.12 8.67
CA ILE A 102 10.52 -20.87 8.88
C ILE A 102 11.21 -22.14 9.34
N ASP A 103 10.67 -22.82 10.36
CA ASP A 103 11.21 -24.07 10.90
C ASP A 103 11.27 -25.18 9.83
N LYS A 104 10.28 -25.21 8.93
CA LYS A 104 10.26 -26.16 7.81
C LYS A 104 11.36 -25.89 6.79
N GLY A 105 11.74 -24.62 6.60
CA GLY A 105 12.89 -24.22 5.78
C GLY A 105 12.81 -24.62 4.30
N THR A 106 11.63 -24.94 3.75
CA THR A 106 11.53 -25.45 2.37
C THR A 106 11.80 -24.34 1.35
N PRO A 107 12.89 -24.42 0.56
CA PRO A 107 13.22 -23.38 -0.39
C PRO A 107 12.25 -23.38 -1.58
N LEU A 108 12.12 -22.22 -2.22
CA LEU A 108 11.31 -22.08 -3.43
C LEU A 108 11.85 -22.98 -4.56
N PRO A 109 11.01 -23.84 -5.18
CA PRO A 109 11.45 -24.68 -6.29
C PRO A 109 11.80 -23.82 -7.53
N LYS A 110 12.81 -24.23 -8.29
CA LYS A 110 13.29 -23.48 -9.48
C LYS A 110 12.23 -23.28 -10.57
N ASN A 111 11.24 -24.18 -10.65
CA ASN A 111 10.16 -24.13 -11.63
C ASN A 111 8.85 -23.60 -11.04
N TRP A 112 8.92 -22.77 -10.00
CA TRP A 112 7.73 -22.20 -9.38
C TRP A 112 6.98 -21.31 -10.38
N ARG A 113 5.67 -21.53 -10.49
CA ARG A 113 4.76 -20.71 -11.29
C ARG A 113 3.55 -20.34 -10.46
N LEU A 114 3.07 -19.12 -10.62
CA LEU A 114 1.83 -18.68 -10.01
C LEU A 114 0.68 -19.50 -10.61
N ARG A 115 -0.02 -20.27 -9.76
CA ARG A 115 -1.28 -20.90 -10.15
C ARG A 115 -2.40 -19.92 -9.82
N LEU A 116 -2.94 -19.29 -10.86
CA LEU A 116 -4.15 -18.51 -10.74
C LEU A 116 -5.34 -19.49 -10.79
N PRO A 117 -6.42 -19.22 -10.05
CA PRO A 117 -7.66 -19.95 -10.25
C PRO A 117 -8.15 -19.71 -11.69
N ASP A 118 -8.87 -20.69 -12.22
CA ASP A 118 -9.52 -20.53 -13.51
C ASP A 118 -10.74 -19.63 -13.34
N PHE A 119 -10.59 -18.38 -13.76
CA PHE A 119 -11.66 -17.40 -13.72
C PHE A 119 -12.74 -17.67 -14.77
N GLU A 120 -12.49 -18.49 -15.78
CA GLU A 120 -13.45 -18.78 -16.86
C GLU A 120 -14.25 -20.06 -16.59
N SER A 121 -13.94 -20.78 -15.52
CA SER A 121 -14.62 -22.02 -15.11
C SER A 121 -16.15 -21.91 -14.90
N HIS A 122 -16.68 -20.69 -14.76
CA HIS A 122 -18.10 -20.42 -14.57
C HIS A 122 -18.83 -19.99 -15.86
N LEU A 123 -18.10 -19.89 -16.97
CA LEU A 123 -18.66 -19.61 -18.28
C LEU A 123 -19.07 -20.93 -18.93
N ASN A 124 -20.27 -20.97 -19.50
CA ASN A 124 -20.68 -22.06 -20.37
C ASN A 124 -19.94 -21.97 -21.72
N ASP A 125 -20.06 -22.99 -22.58
CA ASP A 125 -19.33 -23.11 -23.88
C ASP A 125 -19.61 -21.93 -24.85
N ASP A 126 -20.64 -21.15 -24.59
CA ASP A 126 -21.06 -19.94 -25.30
C ASP A 126 -20.54 -18.63 -24.69
N GLY A 127 -19.78 -18.68 -23.59
CA GLY A 127 -19.25 -17.50 -22.89
C GLY A 127 -20.31 -16.72 -22.10
N VAL A 128 -21.46 -17.33 -21.82
CA VAL A 128 -22.55 -16.72 -21.04
C VAL A 128 -22.63 -17.38 -19.66
N VAL A 129 -22.83 -16.57 -18.62
CA VAL A 129 -23.14 -17.05 -17.28
C VAL A 129 -24.64 -17.28 -17.22
N GLU A 130 -25.07 -18.53 -17.09
CA GLU A 130 -26.48 -18.87 -16.89
C GLU A 130 -26.85 -18.47 -15.45
N ILE A 131 -27.49 -17.30 -15.31
CA ILE A 131 -28.07 -16.89 -14.03
C ILE A 131 -29.35 -17.71 -13.88
N GLU A 132 -29.26 -18.89 -13.26
CA GLU A 132 -30.46 -19.53 -12.72
C GLU A 132 -31.11 -18.52 -11.76
N GLU A 133 -32.33 -18.07 -12.06
CA GLU A 133 -33.18 -17.34 -11.12
C GLU A 133 -33.54 -18.29 -9.95
N GLY A 134 -32.58 -18.49 -9.06
CA GLY A 134 -32.79 -19.16 -7.79
C GLY A 134 -33.84 -18.39 -6.97
N PRO A 135 -34.54 -19.06 -6.05
CA PRO A 135 -35.53 -18.41 -5.20
C PRO A 135 -34.90 -17.21 -4.49
N LEU A 136 -35.58 -16.06 -4.59
CA LEU A 136 -35.15 -14.79 -4.02
C LEU A 136 -34.80 -15.00 -2.55
N LEU A 137 -33.54 -14.78 -2.18
CA LEU A 137 -33.02 -15.02 -0.83
C LEU A 137 -33.91 -14.28 0.17
N GLN A 138 -34.67 -15.02 0.99
CA GLN A 138 -35.46 -14.44 2.06
C GLN A 138 -34.49 -13.84 3.09
N ALA A 139 -34.72 -12.59 3.46
CA ALA A 139 -33.96 -11.97 4.53
C ALA A 139 -34.14 -12.82 5.80
N TYR A 140 -33.03 -13.17 6.43
CA TYR A 140 -33.03 -13.87 7.70
C TYR A 140 -33.73 -12.97 8.73
N GLU A 141 -34.90 -13.38 9.22
CA GLU A 141 -35.55 -12.73 10.36
C GLU A 141 -34.78 -13.13 11.62
N GLU A 142 -34.18 -12.16 12.31
CA GLU A 142 -33.60 -12.36 13.63
C GLU A 142 -34.75 -12.59 14.63
N GLU A 143 -34.85 -13.82 15.18
CA GLU A 143 -35.62 -14.11 16.39
C GLU A 143 -34.90 -13.59 17.66
#